data_AF-A0A260AHJ9-F1
#
_entry.id   AF-A0A260AHJ9-F1
#
_cell.length_a   1.000
_cell.length_b   1.000
_cell.length_c   1.000
_cell.angle_alpha   90.00
_cell.angle_beta   90.00
_cell.angle_gamma   90.00
#
_symmetry.space_group_name_H-M   'P 1'
#
loop_
_entity.id
_entity.type
_entity.pdbx_description
1 polymer ?
#
loop_
_entity_poly.entity_id
_entity_poly.type
_entity_poly.pdbx_seq_one_letter_code
_entity_poly.pdbx_strand_id
1 'polypeptide(L)'
;MKGSSMDDAVSAALSYFDSVDPALAADARLGWDGLVGVSPPAGPTQHSVQSFLWVYLRHAAEGPDRGVDIARALGELLDRLGRVGYADIARSAVTEELVRTLDDAAWLQKYRAATDQSGIGALDTELVTWQDAPTGIERVIVEKIGETLEVATIAGEFEPSRPGGRPLGANARAMRRRGVTDAVLTSDRGRDHSEAVLLEQLLDHRIELWSGYSAPRAELYLGLRDALHDAVEPMYGCVRRLETFIGCIGDGVALTDAGYLPDELVATIASTVFPPNERPSRIGRELDTEKILVLRRLLMRVRLLRRSAGRLVPTARTRQLSSDGLWRVLTGGIVGTGYHPDTIAAEVILARMIVGQDVADVETSADDLARLLRAEGWTHAGEAPSPEHAEPLARTLVAELSALGAVEFSEGDRTSGSHTAGSVATEEGKRLAAAVLRHRLLHTRYPSL
;
A
#
# COMPACT_ATOMS: atom_id res chain seq x y z
N MET A 1 -40.18 -0.32 0.07
CA MET A 1 -41.06 -0.94 1.10
C MET A 1 -40.34 -1.58 2.29
N LYS A 2 -39.00 -1.79 2.29
CA LYS A 2 -38.29 -2.34 3.48
C LYS A 2 -37.95 -1.30 4.58
N GLY A 3 -37.86 0.00 4.27
CA GLY A 3 -37.51 1.04 5.25
C GLY A 3 -38.58 1.30 6.33
N SER A 4 -39.86 1.41 5.91
CA SER A 4 -40.99 1.75 6.81
C SER A 4 -41.11 0.84 8.03
N SER A 5 -40.85 -0.47 7.89
CA SER A 5 -41.02 -1.43 8.99
C SER A 5 -39.94 -1.33 10.06
N MET A 6 -38.72 -0.89 9.71
CA MET A 6 -37.64 -0.70 10.69
C MET A 6 -37.88 0.61 11.46
N ASP A 7 -38.25 1.67 10.74
CA ASP A 7 -38.54 2.97 11.34
C ASP A 7 -39.69 2.89 12.35
N ASP A 8 -40.73 2.12 12.04
CA ASP A 8 -41.85 1.85 12.95
C ASP A 8 -41.41 1.07 14.21
N ALA A 9 -40.56 0.06 14.04
CA ALA A 9 -40.04 -0.74 15.17
C ALA A 9 -39.13 0.09 16.10
N VAL A 10 -38.29 0.95 15.52
CA VAL A 10 -37.44 1.88 16.26
C VAL A 10 -38.29 2.90 17.02
N SER A 11 -39.28 3.50 16.36
CA SER A 11 -40.20 4.46 16.98
C SER A 11 -40.94 3.85 18.18
N ALA A 12 -41.44 2.61 18.02
CA ALA A 12 -42.10 1.89 19.11
C ALA A 12 -41.14 1.58 20.27
N ALA A 13 -39.90 1.16 19.99
CA ALA A 13 -38.89 0.88 21.01
C ALA A 13 -38.48 2.15 21.78
N LEU A 14 -38.27 3.27 21.08
CA LEU A 14 -37.95 4.56 21.68
C LEU A 14 -39.10 5.10 22.53
N SER A 15 -40.35 4.97 22.07
CA SER A 15 -41.53 5.36 22.86
C SER A 15 -41.65 4.52 24.15
N TYR A 16 -41.30 3.23 24.09
CA TYR A 16 -41.22 2.42 25.29
C TYR A 16 -40.11 2.90 26.24
N PHE A 17 -38.91 3.18 25.74
CA PHE A 17 -37.85 3.73 26.60
C PHE A 17 -38.26 5.05 27.22
N ASP A 18 -38.88 5.96 26.46
CA ASP A 18 -39.32 7.26 26.97
C ASP A 18 -40.35 7.11 28.12
N SER A 19 -41.18 6.07 28.06
CA SER A 19 -42.13 5.76 29.14
C SER A 19 -41.48 5.21 30.42
N VAL A 20 -40.25 4.68 30.34
CA VAL A 20 -39.53 4.04 31.46
C VAL A 20 -38.42 4.95 32.00
N ASP A 21 -37.60 5.48 31.10
CA ASP A 21 -36.46 6.36 31.33
C ASP A 21 -36.27 7.31 30.11
N PRO A 22 -36.76 8.57 30.20
CA PRO A 22 -36.59 9.55 29.13
C PRO A 22 -35.14 9.87 28.77
N ALA A 23 -34.20 9.74 29.72
CA ALA A 23 -32.79 9.99 29.44
C ALA A 23 -32.21 8.86 28.58
N LEU A 24 -32.52 7.60 28.90
CA LEU A 24 -32.18 6.45 28.07
C LEU A 24 -32.75 6.58 26.65
N ALA A 25 -33.99 7.05 26.52
CA ALA A 25 -34.64 7.25 25.23
C ALA A 25 -33.94 8.32 24.38
N ALA A 26 -33.55 9.44 25.00
CA ALA A 26 -32.80 10.50 24.34
C ALA A 26 -31.42 10.02 23.85
N ASP A 27 -30.72 9.23 24.67
CA ASP A 27 -29.40 8.69 24.35
C ASP A 27 -29.47 7.65 23.25
N ALA A 28 -30.44 6.73 23.34
CA ALA A 28 -30.71 5.74 22.32
C ALA A 28 -31.09 6.39 20.99
N ARG A 29 -31.85 7.51 21.02
CA ARG A 29 -32.21 8.27 19.83
C ARG A 29 -30.98 8.89 19.17
N LEU A 30 -30.14 9.56 19.94
CA LEU A 30 -28.92 10.17 19.44
C LEU A 30 -27.97 9.12 18.85
N GLY A 31 -27.82 7.98 19.55
CA GLY A 31 -27.05 6.85 19.04
C GLY A 31 -27.61 6.27 17.75
N TRP A 32 -28.93 6.11 17.65
CA TRP A 32 -29.60 5.60 16.45
C TRP A 32 -29.47 6.55 15.27
N ASP A 33 -29.73 7.84 15.46
CA ASP A 33 -29.65 8.84 14.40
C ASP A 33 -28.20 8.94 13.86
N GLY A 34 -27.20 8.85 14.76
CA GLY A 34 -25.79 8.77 14.37
C GLY A 34 -25.45 7.49 13.60
N LEU A 35 -25.95 6.33 14.05
CA LEU A 35 -25.75 5.06 13.35
C LEU A 35 -26.39 5.06 11.96
N VAL A 36 -27.61 5.58 11.82
CA VAL A 36 -28.30 5.71 10.53
C VAL A 36 -27.50 6.59 9.57
N GLY A 37 -26.89 7.66 10.08
CA GLY A 37 -26.04 8.56 9.29
C GLY A 37 -24.84 7.89 8.64
N VAL A 38 -24.38 6.75 9.17
CA VAL A 38 -23.23 5.98 8.65
C VAL A 38 -23.60 4.58 8.15
N SER A 39 -24.89 4.24 8.18
CA SER A 39 -25.38 2.93 7.74
C SER A 39 -25.81 2.97 6.26
N PRO A 40 -25.72 1.85 5.53
CA PRO A 40 -26.29 1.77 4.20
C PRO A 40 -27.83 1.85 4.25
N PRO A 41 -28.50 2.17 3.13
CA PRO A 41 -29.97 2.28 3.08
C PRO A 41 -30.74 1.01 3.46
N ALA A 42 -30.07 -0.15 3.45
CA ALA A 42 -30.66 -1.43 3.85
C ALA A 42 -30.74 -1.61 5.38
N GLY A 43 -30.09 -0.74 6.15
CA GLY A 43 -30.00 -0.77 7.61
C GLY A 43 -28.59 -1.03 8.13
N PRO A 44 -28.41 -1.05 9.46
CA PRO A 44 -27.10 -1.20 10.08
C PRO A 44 -26.40 -2.53 9.74
N THR A 45 -25.11 -2.42 9.46
CA THR A 45 -24.13 -3.52 9.32
C THR A 45 -23.17 -3.51 10.50
N GLN A 46 -22.49 -4.62 10.78
CA GLN A 46 -21.46 -4.66 11.81
C GLN A 46 -20.39 -3.59 11.56
N HIS A 47 -20.02 -3.34 10.30
CA HIS A 47 -19.08 -2.28 9.93
C HIS A 47 -19.62 -0.89 10.33
N SER A 48 -20.85 -0.54 9.97
CA SER A 48 -21.44 0.77 10.32
C SER A 48 -21.56 0.98 11.84
N VAL A 49 -21.88 -0.07 12.60
CA VAL A 49 -21.96 -0.05 14.06
C VAL A 49 -20.58 0.24 14.67
N GLN A 50 -19.54 -0.45 14.21
CA GLN A 50 -18.16 -0.22 14.65
C GLN A 50 -17.67 1.17 14.26
N SER A 51 -17.91 1.62 13.03
CA SER A 51 -17.54 2.96 12.57
C SER A 51 -18.21 4.05 13.40
N PHE A 52 -19.53 3.95 13.66
CA PHE A 52 -20.24 4.89 14.52
C PHE A 52 -19.64 4.93 15.93
N LEU A 53 -19.61 3.77 16.60
CA LEU A 53 -19.23 3.66 18.01
C LEU A 53 -17.76 3.98 18.26
N TRP A 54 -16.86 3.54 17.38
CA TRP A 54 -15.43 3.62 17.62
C TRP A 54 -14.81 4.92 17.08
N VAL A 55 -15.37 5.48 16.00
CA VAL A 55 -14.80 6.66 15.30
C VAL A 55 -15.66 7.90 15.45
N TYR A 56 -16.97 7.84 15.19
CA TYR A 56 -17.79 9.06 15.18
C TYR A 56 -18.22 9.49 16.59
N LEU A 57 -18.53 8.54 17.46
CA LEU A 57 -19.08 8.82 18.78
C LEU A 57 -18.13 9.64 19.66
N ARG A 58 -16.81 9.43 19.54
CA ARG A 58 -15.79 10.23 20.24
C ARG A 58 -15.83 11.73 19.88
N HIS A 59 -16.34 12.07 18.70
CA HIS A 59 -16.44 13.46 18.23
C HIS A 59 -17.84 14.03 18.41
N ALA A 60 -18.88 13.18 18.38
CA ALA A 60 -20.26 13.59 18.55
C ALA A 60 -20.67 13.79 20.02
N ALA A 61 -20.04 13.09 20.95
CA ALA A 61 -20.38 13.15 22.36
C ALA A 61 -19.69 14.31 23.10
N GLU A 62 -20.38 14.88 24.08
CA GLU A 62 -19.85 15.89 25.01
C GLU A 62 -18.95 15.25 26.09
N GLY A 63 -17.91 14.54 25.65
CA GLY A 63 -16.96 13.84 26.51
C GLY A 63 -17.16 12.33 26.59
N PRO A 64 -16.18 11.61 27.17
CA PRO A 64 -16.10 10.16 27.09
C PRO A 64 -17.19 9.44 27.89
N ASP A 65 -17.57 9.94 29.07
CA ASP A 65 -18.65 9.33 29.87
C ASP A 65 -19.98 9.40 29.11
N ARG A 66 -20.27 10.56 28.52
CA ARG A 66 -21.46 10.76 27.69
C ARG A 66 -21.47 9.82 26.48
N GLY A 67 -20.32 9.64 25.84
CA GLY A 67 -20.17 8.69 24.74
C GLY A 67 -20.46 7.25 25.18
N VAL A 68 -19.99 6.84 26.35
CA VAL A 68 -20.27 5.49 26.90
C VAL A 68 -21.76 5.31 27.19
N ASP A 69 -22.44 6.32 27.73
CA ASP A 69 -23.88 6.27 27.98
C ASP A 69 -24.68 6.13 26.68
N ILE A 70 -24.34 6.92 25.66
CA ILE A 70 -24.94 6.80 24.31
C ILE A 70 -24.70 5.41 23.71
N ALA A 71 -23.48 4.87 23.83
CA ALA A 71 -23.16 3.53 23.32
C ALA A 71 -23.99 2.45 24.02
N ARG A 72 -24.13 2.51 25.35
CA ARG A 72 -24.94 1.56 26.13
C ARG A 72 -26.43 1.66 25.78
N ALA A 73 -26.96 2.88 25.68
CA ALA A 73 -28.35 3.13 25.30
C ALA A 73 -28.68 2.62 23.88
N LEU A 74 -27.77 2.85 22.93
CA LEU A 74 -27.87 2.27 21.58
C LEU A 74 -27.82 0.74 21.63
N GLY A 75 -26.99 0.16 22.50
CA GLY A 75 -26.96 -1.29 22.74
C GLY A 75 -28.30 -1.85 23.18
N GLU A 76 -28.96 -1.22 24.16
CA GLU A 76 -30.30 -1.62 24.62
C GLU A 76 -31.35 -1.52 23.51
N LEU A 77 -31.28 -0.48 22.67
CA LEU A 77 -32.17 -0.34 21.51
C LEU A 77 -31.94 -1.48 20.50
N LEU A 78 -30.69 -1.75 20.14
CA LEU A 78 -30.33 -2.80 19.17
C LEU A 78 -30.74 -4.19 19.66
N ASP A 79 -30.58 -4.48 20.95
CA ASP A 79 -30.98 -5.75 21.57
C ASP A 79 -32.50 -5.94 21.45
N ARG A 80 -33.28 -4.89 21.73
CA ARG A 80 -34.74 -4.89 21.58
C ARG A 80 -35.21 -5.05 20.14
N LEU A 81 -34.41 -4.59 19.17
CA LEU A 81 -34.64 -4.80 17.73
C LEU A 81 -34.18 -6.20 17.25
N GLY A 82 -33.72 -7.08 18.15
CA GLY A 82 -33.24 -8.41 17.83
C GLY A 82 -31.85 -8.44 17.18
N ARG A 83 -31.08 -7.35 17.30
CA ARG A 83 -29.72 -7.20 16.74
C ARG A 83 -28.67 -7.46 17.81
N VAL A 84 -28.76 -8.63 18.46
CA VAL A 84 -27.95 -9.00 19.63
C VAL A 84 -26.45 -8.82 19.38
N GLY A 85 -25.93 -9.28 18.24
CA GLY A 85 -24.50 -9.15 17.92
C GLY A 85 -24.02 -7.69 17.80
N TYR A 86 -24.89 -6.77 17.37
CA TYR A 86 -24.55 -5.34 17.30
C TYR A 86 -24.67 -4.68 18.69
N ALA A 87 -25.66 -5.09 19.48
CA ALA A 87 -25.81 -4.67 20.87
C ALA A 87 -24.58 -5.07 21.71
N ASP A 88 -24.04 -6.27 21.48
CA ASP A 88 -22.83 -6.75 22.16
C ASP A 88 -21.60 -5.90 21.82
N ILE A 89 -21.48 -5.44 20.57
CA ILE A 89 -20.41 -4.49 20.18
C ILE A 89 -20.59 -3.18 20.96
N ALA A 90 -21.80 -2.62 20.98
CA ALA A 90 -22.11 -1.36 21.66
C ALA A 90 -21.80 -1.41 23.17
N ARG A 91 -22.08 -2.54 23.82
CA ARG A 91 -21.84 -2.76 25.26
C ARG A 91 -20.46 -3.34 25.58
N SER A 92 -19.61 -3.58 24.58
CA SER A 92 -18.32 -4.24 24.78
C SER A 92 -17.32 -3.37 25.54
N ALA A 93 -16.45 -4.02 26.30
CA ALA A 93 -15.31 -3.36 26.94
C ALA A 93 -14.39 -2.65 25.93
N VAL A 94 -14.30 -3.17 24.70
CA VAL A 94 -13.52 -2.58 23.61
C VAL A 94 -14.10 -1.22 23.20
N THR A 95 -15.42 -1.14 23.02
CA THR A 95 -16.11 0.13 22.71
C THR A 95 -15.92 1.14 23.83
N GLU A 96 -16.10 0.73 25.08
CA GLU A 96 -15.88 1.62 26.23
C GLU A 96 -14.43 2.11 26.30
N GLU A 97 -13.45 1.24 26.09
CA GLU A 97 -12.04 1.61 26.10
C GLU A 97 -11.70 2.61 24.98
N LEU A 98 -12.21 2.41 23.77
CA LEU A 98 -11.98 3.29 22.63
C LEU A 98 -12.61 4.66 22.86
N VAL A 99 -13.87 4.72 23.30
CA VAL A 99 -14.56 5.99 23.58
C VAL A 99 -13.87 6.79 24.69
N ARG A 100 -13.29 6.11 25.70
CA ARG A 100 -12.59 6.75 26.81
C ARG A 100 -11.15 7.18 26.47
N THR A 101 -10.57 6.72 25.37
CA THR A 101 -9.19 7.05 25.00
C THR A 101 -9.13 8.41 24.29
N LEU A 102 -8.63 9.44 24.97
CA LEU A 102 -8.57 10.82 24.45
C LEU A 102 -7.33 11.11 23.61
N ASP A 103 -6.22 10.41 23.87
CA ASP A 103 -4.99 10.56 23.10
C ASP A 103 -5.13 9.90 21.73
N ASP A 104 -4.94 10.68 20.66
CA ASP A 104 -5.16 10.22 19.28
C ASP A 104 -4.24 9.07 18.87
N ALA A 105 -2.97 9.09 19.30
CA ALA A 105 -2.00 8.05 18.94
C ALA A 105 -2.33 6.73 19.65
N ALA A 106 -2.64 6.78 20.94
CA ALA A 106 -3.07 5.62 21.70
C ALA A 106 -4.43 5.10 21.20
N TRP A 107 -5.37 5.99 20.89
CA TRP A 107 -6.67 5.63 20.32
C TRP A 107 -6.47 4.89 18.99
N LEU A 108 -5.65 5.42 18.08
CA LEU A 108 -5.40 4.82 16.77
C LEU A 108 -4.78 3.42 16.89
N GLN A 109 -3.84 3.23 17.83
CA GLN A 109 -3.26 1.92 18.10
C GLN A 109 -4.32 0.91 18.57
N LYS A 110 -5.20 1.31 19.49
CA LYS A 110 -6.28 0.45 20.00
C LYS A 110 -7.34 0.18 18.94
N TYR A 111 -7.70 1.18 18.15
CA TYR A 111 -8.67 1.07 17.07
C TYR A 111 -8.22 0.06 16.01
N ARG A 112 -6.93 0.08 15.62
CA ARG A 112 -6.35 -0.92 14.71
C ARG A 112 -6.45 -2.33 15.30
N ALA A 113 -6.05 -2.49 16.56
CA ALA A 113 -6.12 -3.78 17.23
C ALA A 113 -7.56 -4.32 17.33
N ALA A 114 -8.53 -3.45 17.62
CA ALA A 114 -9.95 -3.81 17.67
C ALA A 114 -10.51 -4.18 16.29
N THR A 115 -10.17 -3.41 15.25
CA THR A 115 -10.58 -3.66 13.87
C THR A 115 -10.00 -4.97 13.32
N ASP A 116 -8.75 -5.29 13.65
CA ASP A 116 -8.14 -6.57 13.30
C ASP A 116 -8.86 -7.75 13.94
N GLN A 117 -9.23 -7.59 15.23
CA GLN A 117 -9.92 -8.60 16.03
C GLN A 117 -11.39 -8.78 15.63
N SER A 118 -12.05 -7.75 15.09
CA SER A 118 -13.48 -7.79 14.76
C SER A 118 -13.84 -8.75 13.63
N GLY A 119 -12.85 -9.19 12.85
CA GLY A 119 -13.05 -10.11 11.73
C GLY A 119 -13.55 -9.47 10.43
N ILE A 120 -14.00 -8.22 10.48
CA ILE A 120 -14.60 -7.51 9.33
C ILE A 120 -13.81 -6.30 8.84
N GLY A 121 -12.68 -5.96 9.49
CA GLY A 121 -11.77 -4.95 8.95
C GLY A 121 -11.14 -5.40 7.63
N ALA A 122 -11.01 -4.47 6.67
CA ALA A 122 -10.22 -4.69 5.46
C ALA A 122 -8.75 -4.88 5.85
N LEU A 123 -8.20 -6.07 5.57
CA LEU A 123 -6.80 -6.36 5.88
C LEU A 123 -5.92 -5.86 4.74
N ASP A 124 -4.71 -5.39 5.09
CA ASP A 124 -3.66 -5.18 4.09
C ASP A 124 -3.42 -6.48 3.31
N THR A 125 -3.29 -6.40 2.00
CA THR A 125 -3.04 -7.55 1.13
C THR A 125 -1.78 -7.33 0.29
N GLU A 126 -1.49 -8.24 -0.64
CA GLU A 126 -0.43 -8.03 -1.61
C GLU A 126 -0.79 -6.99 -2.69
N LEU A 127 -2.08 -6.61 -2.79
CA LEU A 127 -2.56 -5.63 -3.76
C LEU A 127 -2.62 -4.21 -3.18
N VAL A 128 -2.83 -4.07 -1.87
CA VAL A 128 -3.05 -2.77 -1.22
C VAL A 128 -2.65 -2.77 0.25
N THR A 129 -2.11 -1.63 0.70
CA THR A 129 -2.03 -1.26 2.13
C THR A 129 -3.03 -0.14 2.38
N TRP A 130 -3.97 -0.30 3.32
CA TRP A 130 -5.04 0.67 3.56
C TRP A 130 -4.52 1.92 4.29
N GLN A 131 -5.12 3.08 3.97
CA GLN A 131 -4.90 4.31 4.73
C GLN A 131 -5.40 4.16 6.17
N ASP A 132 -4.79 4.91 7.09
CA ASP A 132 -5.18 4.90 8.50
C ASP A 132 -6.57 5.52 8.71
N ALA A 133 -6.92 6.50 7.88
CA ALA A 133 -8.24 7.11 7.78
C ALA A 133 -8.68 7.17 6.31
N PRO A 134 -9.26 6.07 5.78
CA PRO A 134 -9.78 6.05 4.41
C PRO A 134 -10.82 7.17 4.18
N THR A 135 -10.69 7.87 3.06
CA THR A 135 -11.65 8.91 2.62
C THR A 135 -12.16 8.60 1.21
N GLY A 136 -13.14 9.37 0.73
CA GLY A 136 -13.63 9.26 -0.64
C GLY A 136 -14.02 7.84 -1.04
N ILE A 137 -13.54 7.39 -2.21
CA ILE A 137 -13.81 6.04 -2.71
C ILE A 137 -13.11 4.95 -1.88
N GLU A 138 -11.93 5.23 -1.29
CA GLU A 138 -11.23 4.22 -0.49
C GLU A 138 -12.06 3.83 0.72
N ARG A 139 -12.74 4.79 1.34
CA ARG A 139 -13.70 4.52 2.42
C ARG A 139 -14.84 3.62 1.96
N VAL A 140 -15.45 3.93 0.81
CA VAL A 140 -16.55 3.14 0.23
C VAL A 140 -16.11 1.71 -0.07
N ILE A 141 -14.87 1.52 -0.56
CA ILE A 141 -14.29 0.20 -0.82
C ILE A 141 -14.08 -0.57 0.48
N VAL A 142 -13.52 0.06 1.52
CA VAL A 142 -13.31 -0.56 2.84
C VAL A 142 -14.64 -0.97 3.47
N GLU A 143 -15.67 -0.12 3.37
CA GLU A 143 -17.04 -0.43 3.80
C GLU A 143 -17.57 -1.67 3.07
N LYS A 144 -17.43 -1.72 1.74
CA LYS A 144 -17.88 -2.86 0.92
C LYS A 144 -17.16 -4.16 1.27
N ILE A 145 -15.86 -4.10 1.53
CA ILE A 145 -15.08 -5.25 2.00
C ILE A 145 -15.60 -5.72 3.36
N GLY A 146 -15.87 -4.79 4.27
CA GLY A 146 -16.42 -5.09 5.59
C GLY A 146 -17.78 -5.78 5.52
N GLU A 147 -18.70 -5.27 4.71
CA GLU A 147 -20.00 -5.91 4.43
C GLU A 147 -19.83 -7.32 3.86
N THR A 148 -18.89 -7.51 2.94
CA THR A 148 -18.65 -8.82 2.32
C THR A 148 -18.06 -9.81 3.31
N LEU A 149 -17.14 -9.37 4.17
CA LEU A 149 -16.55 -10.19 5.24
C LEU A 149 -17.59 -10.56 6.30
N GLU A 150 -18.52 -9.66 6.61
CA GLU A 150 -19.64 -9.92 7.52
C GLU A 150 -20.55 -11.03 6.95
N VAL A 151 -20.94 -10.91 5.68
CA VAL A 151 -21.75 -11.95 5.00
C VAL A 151 -21.01 -13.29 4.98
N ALA A 152 -19.73 -13.30 4.65
CA ALA A 152 -18.91 -14.52 4.67
C ALA A 152 -18.83 -15.14 6.07
N THR A 153 -18.75 -14.31 7.12
CA THR A 153 -18.75 -14.76 8.52
C THR A 153 -20.08 -15.43 8.87
N ILE A 154 -21.21 -14.80 8.53
CA ILE A 154 -22.55 -15.34 8.76
C ILE A 154 -22.76 -16.65 7.99
N ALA A 155 -22.19 -16.76 6.78
CA ALA A 155 -22.25 -17.97 5.97
C ALA A 155 -21.35 -19.11 6.48
N GLY A 156 -20.54 -18.89 7.53
CA GLY A 156 -19.65 -19.89 8.09
C GLY A 156 -18.36 -20.11 7.28
N GLU A 157 -17.97 -19.19 6.38
CA GLU A 157 -16.78 -19.32 5.53
C GLU A 157 -15.46 -19.38 6.32
N PHE A 158 -15.49 -18.99 7.60
CA PHE A 158 -14.35 -19.04 8.51
C PHE A 158 -14.46 -20.17 9.56
N GLU A 159 -15.46 -21.05 9.43
CA GLU A 159 -15.62 -22.24 10.27
C GLU A 159 -14.83 -23.45 9.73
N PRO A 160 -14.60 -24.48 10.57
CA PRO A 160 -13.96 -25.73 10.12
C PRO A 160 -14.78 -26.42 9.03
N SER A 161 -14.12 -26.95 8.01
CA SER A 161 -14.78 -27.65 6.89
C SER A 161 -15.51 -28.95 7.26
N ARG A 162 -15.38 -29.42 8.51
CA ARG A 162 -16.10 -30.60 9.03
C ARG A 162 -16.81 -30.21 10.33
N PRO A 163 -18.07 -30.62 10.53
CA PRO A 163 -18.75 -30.45 11.82
C PRO A 163 -17.92 -31.02 12.98
N GLY A 164 -17.72 -30.23 14.03
CA GLY A 164 -16.87 -30.60 15.18
C GLY A 164 -15.36 -30.56 14.92
N GLY A 165 -14.93 -30.06 13.75
CA GLY A 165 -13.52 -29.87 13.43
C GLY A 165 -12.84 -28.81 14.31
N ARG A 166 -11.51 -28.86 14.38
CA ARG A 166 -10.75 -27.83 15.10
C ARG A 166 -10.95 -26.46 14.44
N PRO A 167 -11.19 -25.38 15.21
CA PRO A 167 -11.26 -24.01 14.69
C PRO A 167 -10.05 -23.66 13.81
N LEU A 168 -10.29 -22.88 12.76
CA LEU A 168 -9.21 -22.38 11.92
C LEU A 168 -8.24 -21.54 12.76
N GLY A 169 -6.94 -21.82 12.61
CA GLY A 169 -5.88 -21.01 13.22
C GLY A 169 -5.94 -19.55 12.72
N ALA A 170 -5.40 -18.62 13.52
CA ALA A 170 -5.42 -17.19 13.20
C ALA A 170 -4.87 -16.87 11.80
N ASN A 171 -3.74 -17.50 11.43
CA ASN A 171 -3.13 -17.33 10.10
C ASN A 171 -4.03 -17.80 8.95
N ALA A 172 -4.73 -18.93 9.13
CA ALA A 172 -5.63 -19.46 8.11
C ALA A 172 -6.86 -18.56 7.92
N ARG A 173 -7.41 -18.03 9.02
CA ARG A 173 -8.50 -17.03 8.98
C ARG A 173 -8.04 -15.74 8.29
N ALA A 174 -6.88 -15.22 8.66
CA ALA A 174 -6.31 -14.04 8.01
C ALA A 174 -6.09 -14.25 6.50
N MET A 175 -5.59 -15.42 6.10
CA MET A 175 -5.40 -15.76 4.68
C MET A 175 -6.73 -15.78 3.92
N ARG A 176 -7.78 -16.40 4.47
CA ARG A 176 -9.12 -16.39 3.84
C ARG A 176 -9.70 -14.98 3.74
N ARG A 177 -9.56 -14.16 4.79
CA ARG A 177 -10.02 -12.76 4.79
C ARG A 177 -9.31 -11.92 3.73
N ARG A 178 -7.99 -12.08 3.57
CA ARG A 178 -7.24 -11.43 2.47
C ARG A 178 -7.74 -11.90 1.11
N GLY A 179 -8.00 -13.20 0.95
CA GLY A 179 -8.58 -13.75 -0.28
C GLY A 179 -9.94 -13.14 -0.64
N VAL A 180 -10.83 -12.93 0.34
CA VAL A 180 -12.11 -12.22 0.13
C VAL A 180 -11.86 -10.76 -0.24
N THR A 181 -10.92 -10.10 0.43
CA THR A 181 -10.55 -8.70 0.13
C THR A 181 -10.04 -8.55 -1.30
N ASP A 182 -9.10 -9.40 -1.72
CA ASP A 182 -8.54 -9.42 -3.08
C ASP A 182 -9.62 -9.74 -4.12
N ALA A 183 -10.54 -10.67 -3.81
CA ALA A 183 -11.65 -10.97 -4.70
C ALA A 183 -12.58 -9.76 -4.90
N VAL A 184 -12.93 -9.04 -3.83
CA VAL A 184 -13.74 -7.80 -3.93
C VAL A 184 -13.01 -6.76 -4.79
N LEU A 185 -11.73 -6.54 -4.54
CA LEU A 185 -10.90 -5.56 -5.27
C LEU A 185 -10.81 -5.84 -6.77
N THR A 186 -10.73 -7.12 -7.15
CA THR A 186 -10.43 -7.53 -8.53
C THR A 186 -11.66 -7.93 -9.35
N SER A 187 -12.84 -8.08 -8.73
CA SER A 187 -14.06 -8.53 -9.42
C SER A 187 -15.25 -7.58 -9.34
N ASP A 188 -15.36 -6.78 -8.28
CA ASP A 188 -16.44 -5.82 -8.11
C ASP A 188 -16.13 -4.51 -8.86
N ARG A 189 -17.18 -3.83 -9.33
CA ARG A 189 -17.11 -2.55 -10.05
C ARG A 189 -17.79 -1.40 -9.29
N GLY A 190 -18.33 -1.66 -8.10
CA GLY A 190 -19.03 -0.65 -7.31
C GLY A 190 -20.43 -0.35 -7.86
N ARG A 191 -21.03 0.76 -7.38
CA ARG A 191 -22.42 1.14 -7.71
C ARG A 191 -22.54 2.08 -8.91
N ASP A 192 -21.45 2.70 -9.34
CA ASP A 192 -21.48 3.84 -10.28
C ASP A 192 -21.42 3.43 -11.75
N HIS A 193 -21.74 2.18 -12.09
CA HIS A 193 -21.69 1.65 -13.47
C HIS A 193 -20.31 1.82 -14.15
N SER A 194 -19.25 2.08 -13.39
CA SER A 194 -17.88 2.09 -13.91
C SER A 194 -17.55 0.72 -14.49
N GLU A 195 -16.85 0.69 -15.64
CA GLU A 195 -16.35 -0.56 -16.20
C GLU A 195 -15.14 -1.10 -15.41
N ALA A 196 -14.46 -0.21 -14.69
CA ALA A 196 -13.24 -0.50 -13.93
C ALA A 196 -13.54 -1.20 -12.61
N VAL A 197 -12.70 -2.17 -12.24
CA VAL A 197 -12.78 -2.86 -10.95
C VAL A 197 -12.36 -1.94 -9.80
N LEU A 198 -12.76 -2.28 -8.57
CA LEU A 198 -12.49 -1.44 -7.39
C LEU A 198 -10.99 -1.15 -7.16
N LEU A 199 -10.09 -2.06 -7.54
CA LEU A 199 -8.64 -1.82 -7.46
C LEU A 199 -8.18 -0.65 -8.36
N GLU A 200 -8.73 -0.53 -9.57
CA GLU A 200 -8.39 0.57 -10.47
C GLU A 200 -9.02 1.88 -10.01
N GLN A 201 -10.25 1.83 -9.49
CA GLN A 201 -10.90 3.01 -8.89
C GLN A 201 -10.12 3.51 -7.66
N LEU A 202 -9.56 2.59 -6.87
CA LEU A 202 -8.67 2.93 -5.77
C LEU A 202 -7.38 3.60 -6.27
N LEU A 203 -6.78 3.07 -7.34
CA LEU A 203 -5.59 3.68 -7.95
C LEU A 203 -5.88 5.11 -8.41
N ASP A 204 -7.00 5.34 -9.10
CA ASP A 204 -7.44 6.67 -9.55
C ASP A 204 -7.56 7.65 -8.38
N HIS A 205 -8.27 7.25 -7.33
CA HIS A 205 -8.41 8.06 -6.14
C HIS A 205 -7.08 8.34 -5.46
N ARG A 206 -6.17 7.36 -5.45
CA ARG A 206 -4.85 7.54 -4.87
C ARG A 206 -3.94 8.41 -5.72
N ILE A 207 -4.09 8.44 -7.04
CA ILE A 207 -3.44 9.42 -7.92
C ILE A 207 -3.99 10.82 -7.58
N GLU A 208 -5.30 10.98 -7.46
CA GLU A 208 -5.93 12.27 -7.15
C GLU A 208 -5.55 12.80 -5.76
N LEU A 209 -5.64 11.95 -4.74
CA LEU A 209 -5.27 12.29 -3.37
C LEU A 209 -3.79 12.68 -3.28
N TRP A 210 -2.92 11.94 -3.96
CA TRP A 210 -1.49 12.19 -3.94
C TRP A 210 -1.09 13.42 -4.75
N SER A 211 -1.62 13.57 -5.97
CA SER A 211 -1.39 14.77 -6.80
C SER A 211 -1.94 16.04 -6.16
N GLY A 212 -3.00 15.94 -5.34
CA GLY A 212 -3.56 17.04 -4.57
C GLY A 212 -2.69 17.54 -3.40
N TYR A 213 -1.62 16.84 -3.04
CA TYR A 213 -0.78 17.20 -1.89
C TYR A 213 0.04 18.48 -2.09
N SER A 214 0.53 18.75 -3.32
CA SER A 214 1.25 19.98 -3.65
C SER A 214 1.23 20.28 -5.15
N ALA A 215 1.40 21.54 -5.55
CA ALA A 215 1.42 21.92 -6.97
C ALA A 215 2.55 21.23 -7.78
N PRO A 216 3.80 21.11 -7.28
CA PRO A 216 4.83 20.33 -7.96
C PRO A 216 4.47 18.85 -8.11
N ARG A 217 3.75 18.27 -7.14
CA ARG A 217 3.29 16.88 -7.23
C ARG A 217 2.17 16.72 -8.26
N ALA A 218 1.26 17.68 -8.36
CA ALA A 218 0.25 17.71 -9.41
C ALA A 218 0.90 17.69 -10.80
N GLU A 219 1.93 18.52 -11.02
CA GLU A 219 2.70 18.54 -12.25
C GLU A 219 3.43 17.22 -12.52
N LEU A 220 4.06 16.63 -11.50
CA LEU A 220 4.77 15.36 -11.62
C LEU A 220 3.87 14.22 -12.15
N TYR A 221 2.61 14.21 -11.72
CA TYR A 221 1.65 13.16 -12.08
C TYR A 221 0.89 13.42 -13.38
N LEU A 222 1.15 14.54 -14.07
CA LEU A 222 0.54 14.82 -15.37
C LEU A 222 0.93 13.76 -16.40
N GLY A 223 -0.07 13.14 -17.03
CA GLY A 223 0.14 12.15 -18.09
C GLY A 223 0.59 10.77 -17.62
N LEU A 224 0.66 10.51 -16.31
CA LEU A 224 1.08 9.19 -15.80
C LEU A 224 -0.06 8.17 -15.73
N ARG A 225 -1.33 8.62 -15.71
CA ARG A 225 -2.50 7.78 -15.40
C ARG A 225 -2.56 6.52 -16.28
N ASP A 226 -2.55 6.66 -17.60
CA ASP A 226 -2.69 5.52 -18.52
C ASP A 226 -1.57 4.50 -18.33
N ALA A 227 -0.32 4.96 -18.22
CA ALA A 227 0.83 4.09 -17.97
C ALA A 227 0.73 3.33 -16.64
N LEU A 228 0.19 3.96 -15.59
CA LEU A 228 -0.04 3.31 -14.29
C LEU A 228 -1.15 2.25 -14.36
N HIS A 229 -2.18 2.44 -15.17
CA HIS A 229 -3.21 1.42 -15.39
C HIS A 229 -2.69 0.26 -16.24
N ASP A 230 -1.88 0.53 -17.26
CA ASP A 230 -1.34 -0.50 -18.15
C ASP A 230 -0.27 -1.39 -17.47
N ALA A 231 0.31 -0.93 -16.36
CA ALA A 231 1.40 -1.61 -15.65
C ALA A 231 0.97 -2.75 -14.71
N VAL A 232 0.00 -3.58 -15.12
CA VAL A 232 -0.48 -4.73 -14.34
C VAL A 232 0.38 -5.97 -14.56
N GLU A 233 0.89 -6.16 -15.79
CA GLU A 233 1.57 -7.40 -16.19
C GLU A 233 3.08 -7.38 -15.86
N PRO A 234 3.67 -8.52 -15.42
CA PRO A 234 5.11 -8.64 -15.20
C PRO A 234 5.95 -8.41 -16.45
N MET A 235 7.05 -7.66 -16.32
CA MET A 235 8.06 -7.52 -17.38
C MET A 235 9.19 -8.53 -17.17
N TYR A 236 9.18 -9.62 -17.95
CA TYR A 236 10.10 -10.74 -17.76
C TYR A 236 11.58 -10.44 -18.09
N GLY A 237 11.89 -9.37 -18.83
CA GLY A 237 13.27 -9.02 -19.19
C GLY A 237 14.16 -8.76 -17.97
N CYS A 238 13.70 -7.89 -17.05
CA CYS A 238 14.41 -7.62 -15.80
C CYS A 238 14.39 -8.84 -14.85
N VAL A 239 13.27 -9.57 -14.78
CA VAL A 239 13.13 -10.78 -13.95
C VAL A 239 14.14 -11.84 -14.38
N ARG A 240 14.27 -12.09 -15.69
CA ARG A 240 15.24 -13.04 -16.24
C ARG A 240 16.68 -12.67 -15.89
N ARG A 241 17.03 -11.38 -15.87
CA ARG A 241 18.36 -10.95 -15.41
C ARG A 241 18.59 -11.30 -13.94
N LEU A 242 17.59 -11.07 -13.09
CA LEU A 242 17.67 -11.44 -11.67
C LEU A 242 17.80 -12.95 -11.49
N GLU A 243 16.97 -13.73 -12.19
CA GLU A 243 17.04 -15.21 -12.18
C GLU A 243 18.41 -15.70 -12.63
N THR A 244 18.95 -15.12 -13.71
CA THR A 244 20.29 -15.48 -14.23
C THR A 244 21.38 -15.14 -13.22
N PHE A 245 21.33 -13.94 -12.62
CA PHE A 245 22.29 -13.54 -11.58
C PHE A 245 22.24 -14.48 -10.39
N ILE A 246 21.03 -14.79 -9.89
CA ILE A 246 20.81 -15.73 -8.78
C ILE A 246 21.31 -17.13 -9.16
N GLY A 247 21.08 -17.55 -10.40
CA GLY A 247 21.58 -18.81 -10.96
C GLY A 247 23.11 -18.89 -10.96
N CYS A 248 23.81 -17.81 -11.29
CA CYS A 248 25.28 -17.74 -11.19
C CYS A 248 25.78 -17.89 -9.74
N ILE A 249 25.00 -17.48 -8.74
CA ILE A 249 25.33 -17.68 -7.32
C ILE A 249 25.10 -19.15 -6.89
N GLY A 250 24.11 -19.82 -7.49
CA GLY A 250 23.76 -21.21 -7.17
C GLY A 250 23.40 -21.39 -5.69
N ASP A 251 23.88 -22.47 -5.06
CA ASP A 251 23.69 -22.70 -3.62
C ASP A 251 24.52 -21.77 -2.72
N GLY A 252 25.41 -20.99 -3.32
CA GLY A 252 26.17 -19.92 -2.68
C GLY A 252 27.64 -19.92 -3.05
N VAL A 253 28.22 -18.73 -3.09
CA VAL A 253 29.63 -18.50 -3.45
C VAL A 253 30.42 -17.97 -2.26
N ALA A 254 31.68 -18.39 -2.13
CA ALA A 254 32.61 -17.79 -1.19
C ALA A 254 32.95 -16.35 -1.62
N LEU A 255 32.89 -15.41 -0.69
CA LEU A 255 33.34 -14.04 -0.92
C LEU A 255 34.85 -13.96 -0.71
N THR A 256 35.47 -12.96 -1.32
CA THR A 256 36.84 -12.56 -0.98
C THR A 256 36.92 -12.07 0.46
N ASP A 257 38.13 -11.93 1.01
CA ASP A 257 38.34 -11.42 2.38
C ASP A 257 37.73 -10.02 2.59
N ALA A 258 37.67 -9.22 1.53
CA ALA A 258 37.04 -7.90 1.53
C ALA A 258 35.50 -7.94 1.34
N GLY A 259 34.90 -9.13 1.22
CA GLY A 259 33.46 -9.34 1.10
C GLY A 259 32.90 -9.15 -0.31
N TYR A 260 33.75 -9.18 -1.34
CA TYR A 260 33.37 -9.05 -2.75
C TYR A 260 33.24 -10.41 -3.44
N LEU A 261 32.58 -10.44 -4.60
CA LEU A 261 32.54 -11.59 -5.49
C LEU A 261 33.94 -11.88 -6.07
N PRO A 262 34.32 -13.15 -6.26
CA PRO A 262 35.55 -13.50 -6.98
C PRO A 262 35.54 -12.99 -8.43
N ASP A 263 36.68 -12.52 -8.93
CA ASP A 263 36.82 -11.91 -10.27
C ASP A 263 36.34 -12.84 -11.41
N GLU A 264 36.60 -14.14 -11.32
CA GLU A 264 36.13 -15.13 -12.30
C GLU A 264 34.59 -15.21 -12.36
N LEU A 265 33.93 -15.11 -11.20
CA LEU A 265 32.48 -15.07 -11.13
C LEU A 265 31.96 -13.73 -11.64
N VAL A 266 32.64 -12.62 -11.36
CA VAL A 266 32.30 -11.30 -11.91
C VAL A 266 32.31 -11.34 -13.44
N ALA A 267 33.34 -11.93 -14.06
CA ALA A 267 33.42 -12.10 -15.51
C ALA A 267 32.30 -13.00 -16.07
N THR A 268 31.94 -14.06 -15.35
CA THR A 268 30.85 -14.95 -15.71
C THR A 268 29.50 -14.22 -15.65
N ILE A 269 29.21 -13.50 -14.57
CA ILE A 269 27.99 -12.69 -14.42
C ILE A 269 27.94 -11.62 -15.52
N ALA A 270 29.05 -10.92 -15.79
CA ALA A 270 29.10 -9.88 -16.81
C ALA A 270 28.74 -10.39 -18.20
N SER A 271 29.17 -11.62 -18.54
CA SER A 271 28.94 -12.22 -19.86
C SER A 271 27.59 -12.90 -20.03
N THR A 272 26.97 -13.35 -18.93
CA THR A 272 25.71 -14.12 -18.93
C THR A 272 24.48 -13.28 -18.61
N VAL A 273 24.57 -12.31 -17.68
CA VAL A 273 23.43 -11.50 -17.24
C VAL A 273 23.16 -10.34 -18.18
N PHE A 274 24.20 -9.76 -18.79
CA PHE A 274 24.08 -8.56 -19.63
C PHE A 274 24.26 -8.89 -21.12
N PRO A 275 23.36 -8.42 -22.00
CA PRO A 275 23.54 -8.57 -23.43
C PRO A 275 24.78 -7.80 -23.91
N PRO A 276 25.38 -8.18 -25.05
CA PRO A 276 26.68 -7.67 -25.48
C PRO A 276 26.81 -6.14 -25.51
N ASN A 277 25.77 -5.43 -25.92
CA ASN A 277 25.69 -3.97 -26.01
C ASN A 277 25.55 -3.26 -24.64
N GLU A 278 25.20 -3.99 -23.57
CA GLU A 278 25.03 -3.43 -22.22
C GLU A 278 26.09 -3.93 -21.23
N ARG A 279 27.06 -4.71 -21.70
CA ARG A 279 28.10 -5.27 -20.83
C ARG A 279 28.88 -4.15 -20.14
N PRO A 280 29.26 -4.34 -18.87
CA PRO A 280 30.12 -3.38 -18.18
C PRO A 280 31.39 -3.10 -18.98
N SER A 281 31.75 -1.83 -19.11
CA SER A 281 32.94 -1.39 -19.87
C SER A 281 34.26 -1.86 -19.23
N ARG A 282 34.25 -2.07 -17.90
CA ARG A 282 35.37 -2.64 -17.14
C ARG A 282 34.90 -3.90 -16.41
N ILE A 283 35.57 -5.01 -16.73
CA ILE A 283 35.36 -6.31 -16.08
C ILE A 283 36.64 -6.65 -15.33
N GLY A 284 36.50 -6.92 -14.03
CA GLY A 284 37.61 -7.21 -13.13
C GLY A 284 37.07 -7.46 -11.73
N ARG A 285 37.51 -6.67 -10.76
CA ARG A 285 37.00 -6.73 -9.38
C ARG A 285 35.55 -6.24 -9.33
N GLU A 286 34.72 -6.82 -8.46
CA GLU A 286 33.31 -6.39 -8.28
C GLU A 286 33.20 -4.88 -8.04
N LEU A 287 34.12 -4.30 -7.26
CA LEU A 287 34.13 -2.87 -6.94
C LEU A 287 34.33 -1.98 -8.18
N ASP A 288 35.03 -2.49 -9.20
CA ASP A 288 35.29 -1.78 -10.45
C ASP A 288 34.24 -2.08 -11.53
N THR A 289 33.27 -2.96 -11.22
CA THR A 289 32.18 -3.38 -12.11
C THR A 289 30.81 -2.99 -11.52
N GLU A 290 30.51 -1.69 -11.59
CA GLU A 290 29.38 -1.04 -10.92
C GLU A 290 28.03 -1.77 -11.10
N LYS A 291 27.65 -2.14 -12.34
CA LYS A 291 26.37 -2.83 -12.62
C LYS A 291 26.20 -4.11 -11.79
N ILE A 292 27.28 -4.88 -11.59
CA ILE A 292 27.25 -6.12 -10.81
C ILE A 292 27.14 -5.83 -9.32
N LEU A 293 27.93 -4.86 -8.82
CA LEU A 293 27.90 -4.44 -7.43
C LEU A 293 26.50 -3.91 -7.03
N VAL A 294 25.92 -3.07 -7.88
CA VAL A 294 24.59 -2.49 -7.69
C VAL A 294 23.53 -3.58 -7.67
N LEU A 295 23.55 -4.51 -8.64
CA LEU A 295 22.58 -5.60 -8.69
C LEU A 295 22.69 -6.52 -7.46
N ARG A 296 23.90 -6.81 -6.99
CA ARG A 296 24.10 -7.57 -5.74
C ARG A 296 23.50 -6.83 -4.54
N ARG A 297 23.76 -5.53 -4.41
CA ARG A 297 23.24 -4.69 -3.31
C ARG A 297 21.72 -4.63 -3.34
N LEU A 298 21.12 -4.45 -4.51
CA LEU A 298 19.66 -4.49 -4.69
C LEU A 298 19.11 -5.84 -4.23
N LEU A 299 19.64 -6.96 -4.72
CA LEU A 299 19.18 -8.31 -4.34
C LEU A 299 19.34 -8.60 -2.84
N MET A 300 20.37 -8.06 -2.20
CA MET A 300 20.51 -8.13 -0.73
C MET A 300 19.48 -7.24 -0.01
N ARG A 301 19.24 -6.03 -0.51
CA ARG A 301 18.28 -5.07 0.05
C ARG A 301 16.85 -5.60 0.01
N VAL A 302 16.45 -6.23 -1.10
CA VAL A 302 15.15 -6.91 -1.24
C VAL A 302 15.12 -8.32 -0.63
N ARG A 303 16.18 -8.71 0.10
CA ARG A 303 16.31 -9.96 0.87
C ARG A 303 16.22 -11.24 0.04
N LEU A 304 16.64 -11.18 -1.22
CA LEU A 304 16.79 -12.34 -2.08
C LEU A 304 18.15 -13.04 -1.89
N LEU A 305 19.18 -12.28 -1.53
CA LEU A 305 20.50 -12.78 -1.17
C LEU A 305 20.86 -12.35 0.26
N ARG A 306 21.72 -13.11 0.92
CA ARG A 306 22.30 -12.73 2.22
C ARG A 306 23.74 -13.16 2.33
N ARG A 307 24.49 -12.48 3.21
CA ARG A 307 25.81 -12.94 3.64
C ARG A 307 25.66 -13.92 4.79
N SER A 308 26.38 -15.03 4.73
CA SER A 308 26.39 -16.07 5.77
C SER A 308 27.75 -16.75 5.80
N ALA A 309 28.47 -16.67 6.92
CA ALA A 309 29.78 -17.30 7.11
C ALA A 309 30.77 -17.06 5.95
N GLY A 310 30.97 -15.79 5.56
CA GLY A 310 31.86 -15.42 4.45
C GLY A 310 31.35 -15.79 3.05
N ARG A 311 30.13 -16.30 2.92
CA ARG A 311 29.51 -16.65 1.63
C ARG A 311 28.34 -15.74 1.31
N LEU A 312 28.07 -15.56 0.02
CA LEU A 312 26.81 -15.01 -0.47
C LEU A 312 25.90 -16.18 -0.86
N VAL A 313 24.70 -16.24 -0.30
CA VAL A 313 23.76 -17.35 -0.48
C VAL A 313 22.36 -16.83 -0.79
N PRO A 314 21.57 -17.52 -1.64
CA PRO A 314 20.13 -17.26 -1.73
C PRO A 314 19.41 -17.50 -0.41
N THR A 315 18.40 -16.68 -0.11
CA THR A 315 17.54 -16.91 1.05
C THR A 315 16.56 -18.07 0.79
N ALA A 316 15.97 -18.62 1.86
CA ALA A 316 14.96 -19.67 1.72
C ALA A 316 13.77 -19.22 0.86
N ARG A 317 13.41 -17.92 0.94
CA ARG A 317 12.37 -17.29 0.11
C ARG A 317 12.72 -17.39 -1.36
N THR A 318 13.93 -17.00 -1.75
CA THR A 318 14.38 -16.96 -3.15
C THR A 318 14.23 -18.30 -3.86
N ARG A 319 14.50 -19.40 -3.15
CA ARG A 319 14.41 -20.77 -3.71
C ARG A 319 12.97 -21.20 -4.06
N GLN A 320 11.97 -20.48 -3.55
CA GLN A 320 10.55 -20.81 -3.73
C GLN A 320 9.81 -19.81 -4.62
N LEU A 321 10.48 -18.75 -5.09
CA LEU A 321 9.82 -17.72 -5.89
C LEU A 321 9.67 -18.18 -7.35
N SER A 322 8.46 -17.99 -7.88
CA SER A 322 8.24 -17.94 -9.32
C SER A 322 8.77 -16.63 -9.90
N SER A 323 8.82 -16.53 -11.24
CA SER A 323 9.14 -15.29 -11.95
C SER A 323 8.20 -14.13 -11.53
N ASP A 324 6.89 -14.39 -11.37
CA ASP A 324 5.94 -13.40 -10.86
C ASP A 324 6.21 -13.02 -9.40
N GLY A 325 6.67 -13.97 -8.59
CA GLY A 325 7.10 -13.72 -7.23
C GLY A 325 8.33 -12.81 -7.18
N LEU A 326 9.30 -13.02 -8.07
CA LEU A 326 10.48 -12.16 -8.23
C LEU A 326 10.09 -10.75 -8.69
N TRP A 327 9.19 -10.65 -9.67
CA TRP A 327 8.63 -9.37 -10.12
C TRP A 327 8.01 -8.59 -8.96
N ARG A 328 7.12 -9.21 -8.19
CA ARG A 328 6.48 -8.57 -7.02
C ARG A 328 7.48 -8.14 -5.95
N VAL A 329 8.52 -8.96 -5.71
CA VAL A 329 9.59 -8.58 -4.76
C VAL A 329 10.39 -7.39 -5.27
N LEU A 330 10.68 -7.34 -6.57
CA LEU A 330 11.39 -6.24 -7.19
C LEU A 330 10.58 -4.94 -7.12
N THR A 331 9.32 -4.96 -7.59
CA THR A 331 8.48 -3.77 -7.67
C THR A 331 8.17 -3.18 -6.30
N GLY A 332 7.91 -4.02 -5.29
CA GLY A 332 7.71 -3.54 -3.91
C GLY A 332 8.98 -3.21 -3.14
N GLY A 333 10.13 -3.72 -3.60
CA GLY A 333 11.39 -3.62 -2.88
C GLY A 333 12.35 -2.55 -3.37
N ILE A 334 12.29 -2.16 -4.65
CA ILE A 334 13.28 -1.27 -5.26
C ILE A 334 13.25 0.15 -4.68
N VAL A 335 12.07 0.70 -4.37
CA VAL A 335 11.95 2.01 -3.70
C VAL A 335 11.44 1.89 -2.26
N GLY A 336 10.62 0.88 -1.96
CA GLY A 336 9.86 0.78 -0.71
C GLY A 336 8.59 1.64 -0.75
N THR A 337 7.93 1.84 0.39
CA THR A 337 6.60 2.51 0.50
C THR A 337 6.56 3.59 1.58
N GLY A 338 7.68 3.88 2.23
CA GLY A 338 7.76 4.97 3.21
C GLY A 338 7.69 6.34 2.54
N TYR A 339 7.18 7.33 3.26
CA TYR A 339 7.24 8.74 2.87
C TYR A 339 8.57 9.35 3.36
N HIS A 340 9.54 9.45 2.45
CA HIS A 340 10.92 9.88 2.74
C HIS A 340 11.57 10.53 1.50
N PRO A 341 12.54 11.46 1.65
CA PRO A 341 13.21 12.11 0.52
C PRO A 341 13.74 11.15 -0.56
N ASP A 342 14.39 10.05 -0.18
CA ASP A 342 14.88 9.01 -1.11
C ASP A 342 13.77 8.47 -2.02
N THR A 343 12.57 8.32 -1.47
CA THR A 343 11.43 7.78 -2.21
C THR A 343 10.73 8.82 -3.07
N ILE A 344 10.77 10.09 -2.66
CA ILE A 344 10.30 11.22 -3.47
C ILE A 344 11.25 11.41 -4.67
N ALA A 345 12.56 11.30 -4.44
CA ALA A 345 13.57 11.28 -5.51
C ALA A 345 13.31 10.16 -6.50
N ALA A 346 12.97 8.97 -6.00
CA ALA A 346 12.59 7.86 -6.85
C ALA A 346 11.35 8.16 -7.69
N GLU A 347 10.28 8.73 -7.10
CA GLU A 347 9.07 9.11 -7.83
C GLU A 347 9.37 10.08 -8.99
N VAL A 348 10.26 11.06 -8.79
CA VAL A 348 10.71 11.97 -9.85
C VAL A 348 11.36 11.21 -11.01
N ILE A 349 12.32 10.34 -10.72
CA ILE A 349 13.00 9.56 -11.76
C ILE A 349 12.03 8.63 -12.49
N LEU A 350 11.16 7.94 -11.77
CA LEU A 350 10.19 7.01 -12.37
C LEU A 350 9.18 7.74 -13.26
N ALA A 351 8.66 8.90 -12.83
CA ALA A 351 7.75 9.72 -13.64
C ALA A 351 8.43 10.19 -14.94
N ARG A 352 9.67 10.71 -14.84
CA ARG A 352 10.46 11.14 -16.00
C ARG A 352 10.68 9.99 -16.99
N MET A 353 11.00 8.79 -16.49
CA MET A 353 11.09 7.60 -17.33
C MET A 353 9.80 7.33 -18.09
N ILE A 354 8.65 7.32 -17.39
CA ILE A 354 7.33 7.01 -17.97
C ILE A 354 6.99 7.98 -19.11
N VAL A 355 7.22 9.29 -18.93
CA VAL A 355 6.95 10.30 -19.97
C VAL A 355 8.05 10.38 -21.04
N GLY A 356 9.09 9.54 -20.96
CA GLY A 356 10.16 9.46 -21.94
C GLY A 356 11.19 10.60 -21.88
N GLN A 357 11.31 11.28 -20.74
CA GLN A 357 12.36 12.28 -20.52
C GLN A 357 13.72 11.62 -20.24
N ASP A 358 14.79 12.38 -20.46
CA ASP A 358 16.15 11.94 -20.12
C ASP A 358 16.29 11.79 -18.60
N VAL A 359 16.69 10.59 -18.18
CA VAL A 359 16.85 10.20 -16.78
C VAL A 359 18.30 10.28 -16.30
N ALA A 360 19.25 10.45 -17.23
CA ALA A 360 20.63 10.79 -16.91
C ALA A 360 20.87 12.29 -16.80
N ASP A 361 19.87 13.12 -17.15
CA ASP A 361 19.87 14.54 -16.80
C ASP A 361 19.59 14.72 -15.30
N VAL A 362 20.66 14.50 -14.53
CA VAL A 362 20.67 14.56 -13.07
C VAL A 362 20.40 15.97 -12.58
N GLU A 363 20.82 17.00 -13.32
CA GLU A 363 20.64 18.41 -12.95
C GLU A 363 19.17 18.79 -13.01
N THR A 364 18.49 18.55 -14.13
CA THR A 364 17.04 18.79 -14.25
C THR A 364 16.25 17.96 -13.25
N SER A 365 16.63 16.69 -13.05
CA SER A 365 15.98 15.83 -12.06
C SER A 365 16.16 16.33 -10.62
N ALA A 366 17.33 16.92 -10.32
CA ALA A 366 17.64 17.48 -9.01
C ALA A 366 16.86 18.78 -8.74
N ASP A 367 16.63 19.61 -9.78
CA ASP A 367 15.80 20.81 -9.69
C ASP A 367 14.34 20.46 -9.36
N ASP A 368 13.75 19.53 -10.11
CA ASP A 368 12.38 19.03 -9.87
C ASP A 368 12.25 18.44 -8.45
N LEU A 369 13.24 17.64 -8.05
CA LEU A 369 13.29 17.04 -6.71
C LEU A 369 13.39 18.10 -5.61
N ALA A 370 14.31 19.07 -5.74
CA ALA A 370 14.47 20.14 -4.76
C ALA A 370 13.20 20.97 -4.63
N ARG A 371 12.50 21.25 -5.74
CA ARG A 371 11.22 21.96 -5.76
C ARG A 371 10.12 21.16 -5.06
N LEU A 372 10.03 19.86 -5.31
CA LEU A 372 9.05 18.99 -4.67
C LEU A 372 9.31 18.84 -3.16
N LEU A 373 10.55 18.59 -2.76
CA LEU A 373 10.94 18.50 -1.35
C LEU A 373 10.63 19.80 -0.59
N ARG A 374 10.92 20.97 -1.18
CA ARG A 374 10.58 22.28 -0.60
C ARG A 374 9.09 22.47 -0.42
N ALA A 375 8.28 22.14 -1.43
CA ALA A 375 6.83 22.29 -1.38
C ALA A 375 6.19 21.39 -0.31
N GLU A 376 6.87 20.32 0.08
CA GLU A 376 6.40 19.34 1.05
C GLU A 376 7.03 19.51 2.44
N GLY A 377 7.75 20.62 2.66
CA GLY A 377 8.27 20.99 3.97
C GLY A 377 9.54 20.25 4.40
N TRP A 378 10.19 19.50 3.50
CA TRP A 378 11.48 18.88 3.80
C TRP A 378 12.59 19.93 3.89
N THR A 379 13.54 19.71 4.80
CA THR A 379 14.72 20.56 4.99
C THR A 379 16.00 19.73 5.00
N HIS A 380 17.12 20.35 4.62
CA HIS A 380 18.46 19.78 4.74
C HIS A 380 19.28 20.67 5.68
N ALA A 381 19.72 20.13 6.82
CA ALA A 381 20.43 20.88 7.85
C ALA A 381 19.71 22.17 8.33
N GLY A 382 18.37 22.18 8.29
CA GLY A 382 17.54 23.34 8.67
C GLY A 382 17.27 24.34 7.55
N GLU A 383 17.81 24.12 6.36
CA GLU A 383 17.62 24.97 5.19
C GLU A 383 16.75 24.30 4.12
N ALA A 384 16.23 25.11 3.20
CA ALA A 384 15.46 24.63 2.07
C ALA A 384 16.34 23.78 1.13
N PRO A 385 15.90 22.58 0.71
CA PRO A 385 16.70 21.71 -0.15
C PRO A 385 17.08 22.39 -1.47
N SER A 386 18.37 22.34 -1.80
CA SER A 386 18.94 22.75 -3.09
C SER A 386 19.12 21.53 -4.00
N PRO A 387 19.30 21.73 -5.32
CA PRO A 387 19.56 20.65 -6.27
C PRO A 387 20.80 19.81 -5.90
N GLU A 388 21.86 20.45 -5.39
CA GLU A 388 23.10 19.78 -4.98
C GLU A 388 22.88 18.75 -3.84
N HIS A 389 21.95 19.04 -2.93
CA HIS A 389 21.57 18.10 -1.85
C HIS A 389 20.70 16.94 -2.37
N ALA A 390 19.97 17.15 -3.45
CA ALA A 390 19.00 16.24 -4.03
C ALA A 390 19.62 15.22 -5.01
N GLU A 391 20.67 15.61 -5.74
CA GLU A 391 21.35 14.76 -6.74
C GLU A 391 21.75 13.35 -6.23
N PRO A 392 22.38 13.20 -5.04
CA PRO A 392 22.81 11.88 -4.57
C PRO A 392 21.65 10.88 -4.37
N LEU A 393 20.44 11.38 -4.11
CA LEU A 393 19.24 10.56 -3.89
C LEU A 393 18.78 9.88 -5.19
N ALA A 394 18.84 10.60 -6.31
CA ALA A 394 18.46 10.09 -7.62
C ALA A 394 19.48 9.09 -8.19
N ARG A 395 20.77 9.34 -7.97
CA ARG A 395 21.87 8.58 -8.59
C ARG A 395 21.82 7.08 -8.29
N THR A 396 21.47 6.71 -7.06
CA THR A 396 21.41 5.29 -6.66
C THR A 396 20.35 4.53 -7.44
N LEU A 397 19.15 5.10 -7.59
CA LEU A 397 18.07 4.46 -8.34
C LEU A 397 18.38 4.38 -9.83
N VAL A 398 18.95 5.43 -10.43
CA VAL A 398 19.35 5.41 -11.85
C VAL A 398 20.36 4.29 -12.11
N ALA A 399 21.33 4.09 -11.21
CA ALA A 399 22.29 2.99 -11.32
C ALA A 399 21.60 1.61 -11.21
N GLU A 400 20.64 1.44 -10.30
CA GLU A 400 19.85 0.21 -10.16
C GLU A 400 19.02 -0.08 -11.41
N LEU A 401 18.31 0.91 -11.93
CA LEU A 401 17.52 0.81 -13.16
C LEU A 401 18.39 0.49 -14.38
N SER A 402 19.56 1.13 -14.49
CA SER A 402 20.53 0.82 -15.54
C SER A 402 21.10 -0.60 -15.42
N ALA A 403 21.33 -1.10 -14.20
CA ALA A 403 21.76 -2.48 -13.96
C ALA A 403 20.66 -3.50 -14.31
N LEU A 404 19.38 -3.10 -14.22
CA LEU A 404 18.23 -3.91 -14.63
C LEU A 404 17.95 -3.88 -16.15
N GLY A 405 18.65 -3.02 -16.90
CA GLY A 405 18.41 -2.83 -18.34
C GLY A 405 17.19 -1.95 -18.64
N ALA A 406 16.73 -1.14 -17.68
CA ALA A 406 15.58 -0.26 -17.84
C ALA A 406 15.92 1.03 -18.61
N VAL A 407 17.21 1.28 -18.88
CA VAL A 407 17.69 2.49 -19.54
C VAL A 407 18.72 2.14 -20.59
N GLU A 408 18.63 2.77 -21.75
CA GLU A 408 19.57 2.66 -22.86
C GLU A 408 20.28 4.00 -23.09
N PHE A 409 21.56 3.94 -23.44
CA PHE A 409 22.30 5.12 -23.87
C PHE A 409 21.83 5.51 -25.28
N SER A 410 21.32 6.73 -25.40
CA SER A 410 21.11 7.35 -26.69
C SER A 410 22.44 7.90 -27.17
N GLU A 411 23.00 7.33 -28.25
CA GLU A 411 24.07 8.02 -28.96
C GLU A 411 23.47 9.32 -29.50
N GLY A 412 23.83 10.45 -28.87
CA GLY A 412 23.36 11.77 -29.30
C GLY A 412 23.56 11.95 -30.80
N ASP A 413 22.53 12.47 -31.45
CA ASP A 413 22.54 12.75 -32.88
C ASP A 413 23.74 13.67 -33.19
N ARG A 414 24.80 13.08 -33.77
CA ARG A 414 26.07 13.77 -34.05
C ARG A 414 25.93 14.96 -35.00
N THR A 415 24.73 15.18 -35.56
CA THR A 415 24.43 16.26 -36.49
C THR A 415 24.07 17.59 -35.82
N SER A 416 23.70 17.62 -34.53
CA SER A 416 23.16 18.83 -33.88
C SER A 416 24.09 19.51 -32.86
N GLY A 417 25.35 19.07 -32.72
CA GLY A 417 26.37 19.80 -31.94
C GLY A 417 26.15 19.83 -30.41
N SER A 418 25.09 19.19 -29.91
CA SER A 418 24.91 18.90 -28.48
C SER A 418 25.68 17.63 -28.12
N HIS A 419 26.67 17.73 -27.23
CA HIS A 419 27.54 16.61 -26.82
C HIS A 419 27.06 15.86 -25.56
N THR A 420 25.82 16.06 -25.12
CA THR A 420 25.27 15.27 -24.01
C THR A 420 24.69 13.97 -24.56
N ALA A 421 25.40 12.85 -24.32
CA ALA A 421 24.83 11.52 -24.51
C ALA A 421 23.72 11.33 -23.48
N GLY A 422 22.46 11.36 -23.94
CA GLY A 422 21.30 11.19 -23.06
C GLY A 422 21.04 9.72 -22.74
N SER A 423 20.31 9.47 -21.67
CA SER A 423 19.91 8.11 -21.28
C SER A 423 18.39 8.04 -21.22
N VAL A 424 17.81 7.22 -22.09
CA VAL A 424 16.35 7.15 -22.26
C VAL A 424 15.85 5.81 -21.75
N ALA A 425 14.70 5.83 -21.06
CA ALA A 425 14.05 4.62 -20.60
C ALA A 425 13.67 3.73 -21.80
N THR A 426 14.01 2.44 -21.72
CA THR A 426 13.52 1.43 -22.66
C THR A 426 12.01 1.26 -22.48
N GLU A 427 11.30 0.66 -23.45
CA GLU A 427 9.87 0.37 -23.28
C GLU A 427 9.60 -0.56 -22.08
N GLU A 428 10.49 -1.55 -21.86
CA GLU A 428 10.43 -2.37 -20.64
C GLU A 428 10.72 -1.54 -19.38
N GLY A 429 11.64 -0.58 -19.46
CA GLY A 429 11.98 0.33 -18.39
C GLY A 429 10.84 1.26 -18.00
N LYS A 430 10.10 1.82 -18.97
CA LYS A 430 8.90 2.62 -18.73
C LYS A 430 7.82 1.82 -17.99
N ARG A 431 7.59 0.58 -18.42
CA ARG A 431 6.64 -0.33 -17.75
C ARG A 431 7.08 -0.72 -16.35
N LEU A 432 8.38 -1.01 -16.14
CA LEU A 432 8.93 -1.22 -14.79
C LEU A 432 8.73 0.02 -13.92
N ALA A 433 9.01 1.21 -14.44
CA ALA A 433 8.84 2.45 -13.71
C ALA A 433 7.38 2.67 -13.30
N ALA A 434 6.45 2.47 -14.23
CA ALA A 434 5.01 2.54 -13.96
C ALA A 434 4.56 1.49 -12.93
N ALA A 435 5.05 0.24 -13.02
CA ALA A 435 4.69 -0.81 -12.06
C ALA A 435 5.20 -0.52 -10.64
N VAL A 436 6.41 0.02 -10.50
CA VAL A 436 6.97 0.46 -9.21
C VAL A 436 6.14 1.62 -8.64
N LEU A 437 5.82 2.61 -9.47
CA LEU A 437 5.04 3.77 -9.03
C LEU A 437 3.59 3.40 -8.69
N ARG A 438 2.96 2.51 -9.46
CA ARG A 438 1.65 1.91 -9.17
C ARG A 438 1.67 1.17 -7.83
N HIS A 439 2.67 0.31 -7.62
CA HIS A 439 2.82 -0.40 -6.34
C HIS A 439 2.97 0.58 -5.18
N ARG A 440 3.78 1.64 -5.35
CA ARG A 440 3.92 2.68 -4.32
C ARG A 440 2.60 3.35 -4.00
N LEU A 441 1.83 3.81 -5.00
CA LEU A 441 0.53 4.42 -4.77
C LEU A 441 -0.40 3.49 -3.99
N LEU A 442 -0.44 2.20 -4.35
CA LEU A 442 -1.29 1.21 -3.68
C LEU A 442 -0.81 0.78 -2.28
N HIS A 443 0.44 1.05 -1.90
CA HIS A 443 0.99 0.61 -0.62
C HIS A 443 1.55 1.71 0.29
N THR A 444 1.59 2.95 -0.16
CA THR A 444 2.03 4.10 0.65
C THR A 444 0.87 4.60 1.49
N ARG A 445 1.08 4.70 2.80
CA ARG A 445 0.17 5.47 3.68
C ARG A 445 0.55 6.94 3.58
N TYR A 446 -0.39 7.76 3.14
CA TYR A 446 -0.15 9.17 2.90
C TYR A 446 -0.13 9.93 4.23
N PRO A 447 0.70 10.98 4.36
CA PRO A 447 0.61 11.88 5.50
C PRO A 447 -0.80 12.45 5.55
N SER A 448 -1.36 12.55 6.76
CA SER A 448 -2.57 13.35 6.97
C SER A 448 -2.28 14.79 6.57
N LEU A 449 -3.07 15.33 5.65
CA LEU A 449 -3.05 16.74 5.25
C LEU A 449 -3.38 17.67 6.42
#